data_AF-A0A934T1Q4-F1
#
_entry.id   AF-A0A934T1Q4-F1
#
_cell.length_a   1.000
_cell.length_b   1.000
_cell.length_c   1.000
_cell.angle_alpha   90.00
_cell.angle_beta   90.00
_cell.angle_gamma   90.00
#
_symmetry.space_group_name_H-M   'P 1'
#
loop_
_entity.id
_entity.type
_entity.pdbx_description
1 polymer ?
#
loop_
_entity_poly.entity_id
_entity_poly.type
_entity_poly.pdbx_seq_one_letter_code
_entity_poly.pdbx_strand_id
1 'polypeptide(L)'
;MPDLETPYGIVDADALESLQQRYDTTVIQQAVDLFDTIRARCEPDGLRDDLLRLHAMAHTVINGASLSCSTDDLTLVEQADCTIEELEDWIMVLEKMILALRPLQDLRSETDEPL
;
A
#
# COMPACT_ATOMS: atom_id res chain seq x y z
N MET A 1 -11.33 18.42 -26.30
CA MET A 1 -11.22 19.83 -25.82
C MET A 1 -9.76 20.24 -25.89
N PRO A 2 -9.32 21.50 -25.67
CA PRO A 2 -7.90 21.79 -25.86
C PRO A 2 -7.10 21.18 -24.72
N ASP A 3 -6.09 20.42 -25.08
CA ASP A 3 -5.07 19.95 -24.15
C ASP A 3 -4.18 21.12 -23.68
N LEU A 4 -3.62 21.01 -22.48
CA LEU A 4 -2.67 21.96 -21.92
C LEU A 4 -1.29 21.33 -21.76
N GLU A 5 -0.27 21.94 -22.35
CA GLU A 5 1.13 21.56 -22.11
C GLU A 5 1.60 22.05 -20.72
N THR A 6 2.12 21.13 -19.92
CA THR A 6 2.77 21.43 -18.64
C THR A 6 4.19 20.86 -18.61
N PRO A 7 5.05 21.28 -17.65
CA PRO A 7 6.36 20.65 -17.46
C PRO A 7 6.31 19.15 -17.12
N TYR A 8 5.13 18.62 -16.77
CA TYR A 8 4.91 17.23 -16.36
C TYR A 8 4.13 16.41 -17.40
N GLY A 9 3.96 16.95 -18.62
CA GLY A 9 3.19 16.32 -19.68
C GLY A 9 1.94 17.11 -20.08
N ILE A 10 1.25 16.58 -21.07
CA ILE A 10 0.00 17.14 -21.60
C ILE A 10 -1.16 16.70 -20.70
N VAL A 11 -2.05 17.62 -20.34
CA VAL A 11 -3.23 17.34 -19.51
C VAL A 11 -4.52 17.87 -20.14
N ASP A 12 -5.65 17.24 -19.84
CA ASP A 12 -6.97 17.77 -20.21
C ASP A 12 -7.27 19.07 -19.44
N ALA A 13 -7.57 20.16 -20.17
CA ALA A 13 -7.75 21.47 -19.56
C ALA A 13 -9.01 21.61 -18.71
N ASP A 14 -10.09 20.91 -19.07
CA ASP A 14 -11.37 20.99 -18.35
C ASP A 14 -11.31 20.15 -17.06
N ALA A 15 -10.67 18.98 -17.12
CA ALA A 15 -10.37 18.17 -15.96
C ALA A 15 -9.44 18.90 -14.99
N LEU A 16 -8.46 19.65 -15.52
CA LEU A 16 -7.57 20.50 -14.73
C LEU A 16 -8.36 21.61 -14.02
N GLU A 17 -9.22 22.34 -14.72
CA GLU A 17 -10.07 23.38 -14.11
C GLU A 17 -10.97 22.79 -13.01
N SER A 18 -11.57 21.62 -13.26
CA SER A 18 -12.38 20.91 -12.27
C SER A 18 -11.57 20.56 -11.02
N LEU A 19 -10.38 19.98 -11.19
CA LEU A 19 -9.51 19.59 -10.07
C LEU A 19 -9.01 20.79 -9.28
N GLN A 20 -8.69 21.91 -9.93
CA GLN A 20 -8.26 23.14 -9.24
C GLN A 20 -9.31 23.66 -8.25
N GLN A 21 -10.60 23.35 -8.45
CA GLN A 21 -11.68 23.77 -7.56
C GLN A 21 -11.95 22.79 -6.41
N ARG A 22 -11.60 21.50 -6.58
CA ARG A 22 -12.07 20.41 -5.69
C ARG A 22 -10.97 19.56 -5.05
N TYR A 23 -9.76 19.56 -5.61
CA TYR A 23 -8.69 18.68 -5.17
C TYR A 23 -7.73 19.41 -4.23
N ASP A 24 -7.69 18.95 -2.99
CA ASP A 24 -6.73 19.42 -2.00
C ASP A 24 -5.44 18.59 -2.11
N THR A 25 -4.34 19.20 -2.54
CA THR A 25 -3.06 18.49 -2.70
C THR A 25 -2.46 18.02 -1.37
N THR A 26 -2.94 18.51 -0.22
CA THR A 26 -2.49 18.02 1.10
C THR A 26 -2.83 16.55 1.32
N VAL A 27 -3.79 15.98 0.58
CA VAL A 27 -4.09 14.54 0.61
C VAL A 27 -2.90 13.68 0.17
N ILE A 28 -2.00 14.22 -0.68
CA ILE A 28 -0.77 13.54 -1.09
C ILE A 28 0.19 13.45 0.10
N GLN A 29 0.28 14.51 0.91
CA GLN A 29 1.12 14.50 2.11
C GLN A 29 0.54 13.56 3.18
N GLN A 30 -0.78 13.55 3.37
CA GLN A 30 -1.45 12.58 4.24
C GLN A 30 -1.24 11.13 3.78
N ALA A 31 -1.21 10.90 2.46
CA ALA A 31 -0.89 9.59 1.91
C ALA A 31 0.55 9.17 2.21
N VAL A 32 1.51 10.10 2.25
CA VAL A 32 2.88 9.82 2.72
C VAL A 32 2.90 9.46 4.20
N ASP A 33 2.20 10.20 5.05
CA ASP A 33 2.13 9.89 6.49
C ASP A 33 1.55 8.50 6.75
N LEU A 34 0.51 8.12 5.97
CA LEU A 34 -0.08 6.78 5.98
C LEU A 34 0.89 5.72 5.45
N PHE A 35 1.65 6.02 4.39
CA PHE A 35 2.66 5.09 3.87
C PHE A 35 3.79 4.85 4.88
N ASP A 36 4.15 5.86 5.67
CA ASP A 36 5.18 5.74 6.69
C ASP A 36 4.79 4.78 7.82
N THR A 37 3.48 4.57 8.07
CA THR A 37 3.03 3.55 9.03
C THR A 37 3.32 2.12 8.54
N ILE A 38 3.14 1.87 7.24
CA ILE A 38 3.53 0.60 6.60
C ILE A 38 5.05 0.46 6.60
N ARG A 39 5.77 1.54 6.24
CA ARG A 39 7.23 1.55 6.21
C ARG A 39 7.83 1.21 7.57
N ALA A 40 7.27 1.72 8.67
CA ALA A 40 7.76 1.43 10.02
C ALA A 40 7.75 -0.08 10.34
N ARG A 41 6.86 -0.86 9.72
CA ARG A 41 6.76 -2.32 9.88
C ARG A 41 7.59 -3.11 8.86
N CYS A 42 8.35 -2.43 8.01
CA CYS A 42 9.36 -3.04 7.13
C CYS A 42 10.77 -3.07 7.77
N GLU A 43 10.95 -2.38 8.90
CA GLU A 43 12.16 -2.44 9.73
C GLU A 43 12.31 -3.82 10.41
N PRO A 44 13.46 -4.14 11.02
CA PRO A 44 13.64 -5.38 11.78
C PRO A 44 12.54 -5.59 12.83
N ASP A 45 12.20 -6.85 13.11
CA ASP A 45 11.07 -7.25 13.96
C ASP A 45 9.69 -6.81 13.41
N GLY A 46 9.64 -6.54 12.11
CA GLY A 46 8.44 -6.22 11.35
C GLY A 46 7.80 -7.43 10.67
N LEU A 47 6.87 -7.15 9.74
CA LEU A 47 6.05 -8.17 9.07
C LEU A 47 6.89 -9.28 8.39
N ARG A 48 8.07 -8.92 7.88
CA ARG A 48 8.99 -9.90 7.26
C ARG A 48 9.41 -10.98 8.25
N ASP A 49 9.76 -10.59 9.46
CA ASP A 49 10.24 -11.51 10.49
C ASP A 49 9.07 -12.32 11.06
N ASP A 50 7.89 -11.71 11.18
CA ASP A 50 6.63 -12.40 11.49
C ASP A 50 6.28 -13.49 10.46
N LEU A 51 6.42 -13.19 9.16
CA LEU A 51 6.20 -14.17 8.08
C LEU A 51 7.25 -15.29 8.08
N LEU A 52 8.52 -14.97 8.35
CA LEU A 52 9.57 -15.98 8.46
C LEU A 52 9.36 -16.90 9.67
N ARG A 53 8.92 -16.34 10.79
CA ARG A 53 8.51 -17.11 11.97
C ARG A 53 7.32 -18.00 11.66
N LEU A 54 6.27 -17.46 11.06
CA LEU A 54 5.08 -18.21 10.65
C LEU A 54 5.46 -19.37 9.72
N HIS A 55 6.37 -19.13 8.77
CA HIS A 55 6.93 -20.17 7.90
C HIS A 55 7.64 -21.27 8.70
N ALA A 56 8.52 -20.93 9.64
CA ALA A 56 9.24 -21.91 10.46
C ALA A 56 8.29 -22.80 11.28
N MET A 57 7.25 -22.20 11.86
CA MET A 57 6.22 -22.90 12.62
C MET A 57 5.42 -23.85 11.71
N ALA A 58 4.93 -23.35 10.58
CA ALA A 58 4.19 -24.15 9.61
C ALA A 58 5.05 -25.29 9.03
N HIS A 59 6.32 -25.04 8.77
CA HIS A 59 7.26 -26.03 8.27
C HIS A 59 7.48 -27.17 9.29
N THR A 60 7.52 -26.85 10.57
CA THR A 60 7.60 -27.83 11.66
C THR A 60 6.31 -28.65 11.76
N VAL A 61 5.15 -27.99 11.83
CA VAL A 61 3.85 -28.64 12.10
C VAL A 61 3.32 -29.41 10.88
N ILE A 62 3.38 -28.81 9.69
CA ILE A 62 2.77 -29.35 8.47
C ILE A 62 3.74 -30.31 7.76
N ASN A 63 5.03 -29.94 7.68
CA ASN A 63 6.00 -30.72 6.93
C ASN A 63 6.85 -31.66 7.80
N GLY A 64 6.66 -31.66 9.11
CA GLY A 64 7.38 -32.54 10.04
C GLY A 64 8.87 -32.21 10.16
N ALA A 65 9.27 -30.97 9.86
CA ALA A 65 10.64 -30.53 10.01
C ALA A 65 11.05 -30.42 11.49
N SER A 66 12.35 -30.35 11.74
CA SER A 66 12.86 -30.06 13.08
C SER A 66 12.53 -28.64 13.50
N LEU A 67 12.34 -28.44 14.81
CA LEU A 67 12.09 -27.14 15.41
C LEU A 67 13.23 -26.17 15.07
N SER A 68 12.88 -25.00 14.52
CA SER A 68 13.83 -23.98 14.05
C SER A 68 13.59 -22.59 14.64
N CYS A 69 12.52 -22.40 15.40
CA CYS A 69 12.19 -21.17 16.12
C CYS A 69 11.76 -21.49 17.57
N SER A 70 11.78 -20.48 18.44
CA SER A 70 11.31 -20.61 19.83
C SER A 70 9.83 -21.01 19.90
N THR A 71 9.44 -21.74 20.95
CA THR A 71 8.06 -22.12 21.25
C THR A 71 7.43 -21.31 22.37
N ASP A 72 8.17 -20.35 22.95
CA ASP A 72 7.73 -19.59 24.13
C ASP A 72 6.82 -18.39 23.79
N ASP A 73 6.60 -18.14 22.51
CA ASP A 73 5.80 -17.02 21.99
C ASP A 73 4.41 -17.48 21.51
N LEU A 74 3.80 -16.74 20.58
CA LEU A 74 2.50 -17.05 19.98
C LEU A 74 2.44 -18.47 19.40
N THR A 75 1.25 -19.07 19.46
CA THR A 75 0.95 -20.31 18.75
C THR A 75 0.89 -20.07 17.23
N LEU A 76 0.94 -21.16 16.44
CA LEU A 76 0.91 -21.06 14.98
C LEU A 76 -0.33 -20.31 14.47
N VAL A 77 -1.49 -20.54 15.09
CA VAL A 77 -2.74 -19.89 14.71
C VAL A 77 -2.72 -18.42 15.11
N GLU A 78 -2.31 -18.09 16.33
CA GLU A 78 -2.22 -16.69 16.78
C GLU A 78 -1.24 -15.87 15.94
N GLN A 79 -0.07 -16.43 15.59
CA GLN A 79 0.88 -15.76 14.71
C GLN A 79 0.27 -15.53 13.31
N ALA A 80 -0.50 -16.50 12.79
CA ALA A 80 -1.18 -16.36 11.51
C ALA A 80 -2.25 -15.26 11.57
N ASP A 81 -3.08 -15.25 12.63
CA ASP A 81 -4.11 -14.24 12.85
C ASP A 81 -3.52 -12.83 12.92
N CYS A 82 -2.48 -12.61 13.75
CA CYS A 82 -1.81 -11.31 13.82
C CYS A 82 -1.21 -10.87 12.48
N THR A 83 -0.61 -11.80 11.73
CA THR A 83 -0.04 -11.51 10.41
C THR A 83 -1.12 -11.15 9.39
N ILE A 84 -2.28 -11.82 9.44
CA ILE A 84 -3.43 -11.54 8.57
C ILE A 84 -4.03 -10.17 8.92
N GLU A 85 -4.27 -9.89 10.19
CA GLU A 85 -4.81 -8.60 10.65
C GLU A 85 -3.93 -7.43 10.20
N GLU A 86 -2.60 -7.55 10.35
CA GLU A 86 -1.68 -6.52 9.89
C GLU A 86 -1.74 -6.31 8.36
N LEU A 87 -1.84 -7.39 7.58
CA LEU A 87 -1.98 -7.30 6.12
C LEU A 87 -3.30 -6.65 5.71
N GLU A 88 -4.40 -6.95 6.41
CA GLU A 88 -5.70 -6.32 6.18
C GLU A 88 -5.67 -4.81 6.50
N ASP A 89 -4.99 -4.43 7.58
CA ASP A 89 -4.75 -3.02 7.92
C ASP A 89 -3.95 -2.31 6.82
N TRP A 90 -2.92 -2.96 6.27
CA TRP A 90 -2.13 -2.40 5.16
C TRP A 90 -2.97 -2.24 3.89
N ILE A 91 -3.83 -3.22 3.57
CA ILE A 91 -4.76 -3.11 2.44
C ILE A 91 -5.65 -1.87 2.63
N MET A 92 -6.22 -1.69 3.82
CA MET A 92 -7.09 -0.54 4.10
C MET A 92 -6.35 0.79 3.93
N VAL A 93 -5.09 0.87 4.36
CA VAL A 93 -4.25 2.05 4.19
C VAL A 93 -3.98 2.32 2.71
N LEU A 94 -3.55 1.31 1.96
CA LEU A 94 -3.25 1.42 0.53
C LEU A 94 -4.49 1.80 -0.28
N GLU A 95 -5.66 1.25 0.04
CA GLU A 95 -6.93 1.61 -0.60
C GLU A 95 -7.29 3.08 -0.38
N LYS A 96 -7.11 3.60 0.84
CA LYS A 96 -7.32 5.03 1.14
C LYS A 96 -6.40 5.91 0.29
N MET A 97 -5.12 5.54 0.18
CA MET A 97 -4.16 6.26 -0.66
C MET A 97 -4.56 6.23 -2.14
N ILE A 98 -4.98 5.07 -2.66
CA ILE A 98 -5.45 4.94 -4.05
C ILE A 98 -6.65 5.86 -4.29
N LEU A 99 -7.62 5.87 -3.39
CA LEU A 99 -8.80 6.74 -3.51
C LEU A 99 -8.42 8.22 -3.49
N ALA A 100 -7.47 8.63 -2.65
CA ALA A 100 -7.00 10.00 -2.57
C ALA A 100 -6.24 10.45 -3.82
N LEU A 101 -5.49 9.55 -4.47
CA LEU A 101 -4.69 9.87 -5.65
C LEU A 101 -5.45 9.70 -6.97
N ARG A 102 -6.51 8.89 -7.00
CA ARG A 102 -7.29 8.58 -8.20
C ARG A 102 -7.79 9.80 -8.98
N PRO A 103 -8.26 10.90 -8.37
CA PRO A 103 -8.70 12.07 -9.12
C PRO A 103 -7.62 12.68 -10.02
N LEU A 104 -6.33 12.51 -9.68
CA LEU A 104 -5.24 13.01 -10.53
C LEU A 104 -5.18 12.28 -11.89
N GLN A 105 -5.74 11.07 -12.00
CA GLN A 105 -5.83 10.35 -13.26
C GLN A 105 -6.86 10.99 -14.22
N ASP A 106 -7.79 11.80 -13.72
CA ASP A 106 -8.76 12.53 -14.54
C ASP A 106 -8.05 13.56 -15.45
N LEU A 107 -6.82 13.98 -15.11
CA LEU A 107 -6.01 14.88 -15.92
C LEU A 107 -5.54 14.27 -17.25
N ARG A 108 -5.74 12.97 -17.47
CA ARG A 108 -5.30 12.30 -18.69
C ARG A 108 -5.91 12.98 -19.92
N SER A 109 -5.03 13.40 -20.84
CA SER A 109 -5.43 13.87 -22.17
C SER A 109 -5.86 12.69 -23.05
N GLU A 110 -6.88 12.88 -23.89
CA GLU A 110 -7.29 11.94 -24.94
C GLU A 110 -6.18 11.70 -25.99
N THR A 111 -5.23 12.63 -26.10
CA THR A 111 -4.09 12.55 -27.04
C THR A 111 -2.93 11.69 -26.50
N ASP A 112 -2.99 11.29 -25.22
CA ASP A 112 -1.96 10.50 -24.51
C ASP A 112 -2.36 9.02 -24.33
N GLU A 113 -3.30 8.50 -25.14
CA GLU A 113 -3.55 7.05 -25.22
C GLU A 113 -2.36 6.37 -25.94
N PRO A 114 -1.64 5.45 -25.29
CA PRO A 114 -0.60 4.69 -25.97
C PRO A 114 -1.27 3.73 -26.95
N LEU A 115 -0.80 3.75 -28.21
CA LEU A 115 -1.10 2.76 -29.24
C LEU A 115 -0.78 1.33 -28.80
#